data_AF-A0A820TE06-F1
#
_entry.id   AF-A0A820TE06-F1
#
_cell.length_a   1.000
_cell.length_b   1.000
_cell.length_c   1.000
_cell.angle_alpha   90.00
_cell.angle_beta   90.00
_cell.angle_gamma   90.00
#
_symmetry.space_group_name_H-M   'P 1'
#
loop_
_entity.id
_entity.type
_entity.pdbx_description
1 polymer ?
#
loop_
_entity_poly.entity_id
_entity_poly.type
_entity_poly.pdbx_seq_one_letter_code
_entity_poly.pdbx_strand_id
1 'polypeptide(L)'
;MNKERLFTWQKIASFFQSSSTFHPYHLYSNEDYLQLPVEAISPLSKNTVACESGPDVGLVDIARHQKKGILKVNNSIKVAGQYNWQMANEQFACGLSTSLYDHNPFTGEVNGEPIADCFAICAQENNAILSIADGVNWGYKPRLAARCAVHGAMASLNQQLFERKLNTTKDVFERISVAIDAAQQLILDNEGSLTTLTISIVCPSNRRWIVCSAIIGDSNAYVYSRKEKSASELTQ
;
A
#
# COMPACT_ATOMS: atom_id res chain seq x y z
N MET A 1 28.73 -9.77 -34.23
CA MET A 1 28.81 -9.33 -32.82
C MET A 1 27.55 -8.52 -32.53
N ASN A 2 26.95 -8.71 -31.36
CA ASN A 2 25.63 -8.23 -30.88
C ASN A 2 24.37 -8.89 -31.47
N LYS A 3 23.88 -9.89 -30.71
CA LYS A 3 22.51 -10.39 -30.74
C LYS A 3 21.73 -9.71 -29.61
N GLU A 4 20.84 -8.79 -29.95
CA GLU A 4 19.78 -8.34 -29.03
C GLU A 4 18.74 -9.45 -28.90
N ARG A 5 18.52 -9.93 -27.68
CA ARG A 5 17.50 -10.92 -27.35
C ARG A 5 16.17 -10.20 -27.13
N LEU A 6 15.32 -10.23 -28.15
CA LEU A 6 13.87 -10.06 -28.04
C LEU A 6 13.32 -11.13 -27.07
N PHE A 7 12.85 -10.69 -25.90
CA PHE A 7 12.09 -11.53 -24.97
C PHE A 7 10.69 -11.73 -25.55
N THR A 8 10.46 -12.90 -26.15
CA THR A 8 9.18 -13.32 -26.72
C THR A 8 8.19 -13.77 -25.65
N TRP A 9 6.95 -13.29 -25.79
CA TRP A 9 5.75 -13.50 -24.95
C TRP A 9 5.26 -14.95 -24.74
N GLN A 10 6.02 -15.98 -25.16
CA GLN A 10 5.56 -17.38 -25.11
C GLN A 10 5.82 -18.11 -23.79
N LYS A 11 6.58 -17.54 -22.83
CA LYS A 11 6.93 -18.23 -21.58
C LYS A 11 5.98 -18.01 -20.39
N ILE A 12 5.03 -17.08 -20.48
CA ILE A 12 4.07 -16.85 -19.38
C ILE A 12 2.93 -17.88 -19.42
N ALA A 13 2.60 -18.41 -20.59
CA ALA A 13 1.51 -19.39 -20.75
C ALA A 13 1.83 -20.77 -20.12
N SER A 14 3.11 -21.15 -19.99
CA SER A 14 3.50 -22.47 -19.48
C SER A 14 3.61 -22.56 -17.95
N PHE A 15 3.49 -21.44 -17.22
CA PHE A 15 3.57 -21.45 -15.74
C PHE A 15 2.22 -21.72 -15.06
N PHE A 16 1.12 -21.70 -15.82
CA PHE A 16 -0.24 -21.92 -15.30
C PHE A 16 -0.64 -23.40 -15.14
N GLN A 17 0.25 -24.35 -15.45
CA GLN A 17 -0.11 -25.79 -15.48
C GLN A 17 0.40 -26.65 -14.32
N SER A 18 1.03 -26.09 -13.28
CA SER A 18 1.51 -26.93 -12.17
C SER A 18 1.44 -26.28 -10.79
N SER A 19 0.23 -26.19 -10.25
CA SER A 19 0.00 -26.34 -8.80
C SER A 19 -1.49 -26.54 -8.54
N SER A 20 -1.77 -27.74 -8.05
CA SER A 20 -3.08 -28.30 -7.80
C SER A 20 -3.80 -27.61 -6.63
N THR A 21 -5.14 -27.52 -6.81
CA THR A 21 -6.20 -27.03 -5.91
C THR A 21 -6.35 -25.51 -5.77
N PHE A 22 -6.63 -24.84 -6.88
CA PHE A 22 -7.43 -23.62 -6.90
C PHE A 22 -8.85 -23.98 -7.35
N HIS A 23 -9.87 -23.56 -6.61
CA HIS A 23 -11.26 -23.70 -7.06
C HIS A 23 -11.46 -22.88 -8.34
N PRO A 24 -11.96 -23.48 -9.44
CA PRO A 24 -12.12 -22.76 -10.69
C PRO A 24 -13.19 -21.67 -10.51
N TYR A 25 -12.83 -20.43 -10.85
CA TYR A 25 -13.79 -19.34 -11.00
C TYR A 25 -14.82 -19.78 -12.05
N HIS A 26 -16.01 -20.18 -11.63
CA HIS A 26 -17.15 -20.33 -12.52
C HIS A 26 -17.57 -18.92 -12.97
N LEU A 27 -17.28 -18.58 -14.22
CA LEU A 27 -17.83 -17.40 -14.88
C LEU A 27 -19.28 -17.72 -15.26
N TYR A 28 -20.23 -17.29 -14.44
CA TYR A 28 -21.67 -17.38 -14.72
C TYR A 28 -22.04 -16.33 -15.77
N SER A 29 -21.74 -16.60 -17.04
CA SER A 29 -21.93 -15.62 -18.12
C SER A 29 -23.35 -15.60 -18.71
N ASN A 30 -24.27 -16.46 -18.23
CA ASN A 30 -25.60 -16.66 -18.82
C ASN A 30 -26.73 -16.87 -17.80
N GLU A 31 -26.49 -16.68 -16.50
CA GLU A 31 -27.52 -16.87 -15.47
C GLU A 31 -28.15 -15.53 -15.04
N ASP A 32 -29.45 -15.54 -14.76
CA ASP A 32 -30.14 -14.39 -14.16
C ASP A 32 -29.46 -14.04 -12.83
N TYR A 33 -29.38 -12.76 -12.45
CA TYR A 33 -28.69 -12.34 -11.21
C TYR A 33 -29.32 -12.94 -9.94
N LEU A 34 -30.55 -13.47 -10.07
CA LEU A 34 -31.29 -14.23 -9.06
C LEU A 34 -30.80 -15.68 -8.89
N GLN A 35 -30.05 -16.21 -9.85
CA GLN A 35 -29.53 -17.59 -9.88
C GLN A 35 -28.06 -17.67 -9.45
N LEU A 36 -27.35 -16.54 -9.42
CA LEU A 36 -26.01 -16.48 -8.87
C LEU A 36 -26.05 -16.89 -7.38
N PRO A 37 -25.21 -17.82 -6.93
CA PRO A 37 -25.12 -18.13 -5.52
C PRO A 37 -24.79 -16.83 -4.78
N VAL A 38 -25.63 -16.48 -3.81
CA VAL A 38 -25.33 -15.39 -2.86
C VAL A 38 -24.22 -15.91 -1.96
N GLU A 39 -23.00 -15.95 -2.49
CA GLU A 39 -21.84 -16.30 -1.70
C GLU A 39 -21.64 -15.23 -0.64
N ALA A 40 -21.51 -15.67 0.61
CA ALA A 40 -21.20 -14.77 1.70
C ALA A 40 -19.82 -14.18 1.43
N ILE A 41 -19.73 -12.84 1.40
CA ILE A 41 -18.43 -12.19 1.25
C ILE A 41 -17.53 -12.61 2.41
N SER A 42 -16.34 -13.08 2.08
CA SER A 42 -15.36 -13.53 3.05
C SER A 42 -15.02 -12.41 4.04
N PRO A 43 -14.90 -12.72 5.35
CA PRO A 43 -14.56 -11.71 6.35
C PRO A 43 -13.13 -11.19 6.16
N LEU A 44 -12.84 -10.02 6.73
CA LEU A 44 -11.48 -9.47 6.81
C LEU A 44 -10.47 -10.52 7.28
N SER A 45 -9.29 -10.54 6.66
CA SER A 45 -8.23 -11.49 7.01
C SER A 45 -6.97 -10.76 7.45
N LYS A 46 -6.36 -11.25 8.53
CA LYS A 46 -5.03 -10.80 8.97
C LYS A 46 -3.91 -11.47 8.17
N ASN A 47 -4.23 -12.46 7.34
CA ASN A 47 -3.22 -13.20 6.59
C ASN A 47 -2.74 -12.36 5.40
N THR A 48 -1.49 -11.91 5.49
CA THR A 48 -0.85 -11.09 4.47
C THR A 48 -0.41 -11.97 3.31
N VAL A 49 -0.91 -11.67 2.11
CA VAL A 49 -0.57 -12.36 0.86
C VAL A 49 0.63 -11.68 0.19
N ALA A 50 0.65 -10.35 0.22
CA ALA A 50 1.75 -9.56 -0.31
C ALA A 50 1.86 -8.24 0.45
N CYS A 51 3.07 -7.75 0.65
CA CYS A 51 3.27 -6.40 1.14
C CYS A 51 4.59 -5.83 0.66
N GLU A 52 4.56 -4.51 0.44
CA GLU A 52 5.69 -3.75 -0.07
C GLU A 52 5.69 -2.37 0.57
N SER A 53 6.88 -1.82 0.83
CA SER A 53 7.03 -0.42 1.20
C SER A 53 8.30 0.15 0.59
N GLY A 54 8.27 1.44 0.26
CA GLY A 54 9.42 2.11 -0.30
C GLY A 54 9.34 3.64 -0.15
N PRO A 55 10.31 4.37 -0.71
CA PRO A 55 11.51 3.87 -1.40
C PRO A 55 12.54 3.23 -0.44
N ASP A 56 13.52 2.51 -1.00
CA ASP A 56 14.59 1.80 -0.29
C ASP A 56 14.09 0.80 0.78
N VAL A 57 14.48 1.02 2.05
CA VAL A 57 14.05 0.24 3.21
C VAL A 57 12.65 0.62 3.71
N GLY A 58 12.00 1.62 3.09
CA GLY A 58 10.65 2.06 3.38
C GLY A 58 10.39 2.30 4.88
N LEU A 59 9.39 1.61 5.42
CA LEU A 59 8.95 1.75 6.82
C LEU A 59 9.97 1.23 7.84
N VAL A 60 10.91 0.37 7.42
CA VAL A 60 11.92 -0.21 8.32
C VAL A 60 12.89 0.86 8.85
N ASP A 61 13.03 1.99 8.14
CA ASP A 61 13.92 3.08 8.53
C ASP A 61 13.49 3.74 9.85
N ILE A 62 12.19 4.01 10.01
CA ILE A 62 11.64 4.66 11.21
C ILE A 62 11.82 3.78 12.43
N ALA A 63 11.56 2.47 12.30
CA ALA A 63 11.73 1.52 13.38
C ALA A 63 13.19 1.43 13.88
N ARG A 64 14.18 1.68 13.00
CA ARG A 64 15.60 1.75 13.38
C ARG A 64 15.93 3.05 14.11
N HIS A 65 15.39 4.19 13.66
CA HIS A 65 15.64 5.49 14.30
C HIS A 65 15.08 5.57 15.72
N GLN A 66 13.89 5.02 15.98
CA GLN A 66 13.27 5.07 17.30
C GLN A 66 14.01 4.27 18.40
N LYS A 67 14.84 3.30 18.03
CA LYS A 67 15.46 2.35 18.97
C LYS A 67 16.97 2.54 19.17
N LYS A 68 17.54 3.73 18.87
CA LYS A 68 18.92 4.19 19.21
C LYS A 68 19.99 3.08 19.32
N GLY A 69 20.07 2.20 18.31
CA GLY A 69 20.99 1.07 18.34
C GLY A 69 20.79 0.17 17.12
N ILE A 70 21.86 -0.51 16.72
CA ILE A 70 21.90 -1.46 15.60
C ILE A 70 20.92 -2.60 15.92
N LEU A 71 19.65 -2.41 15.60
CA LEU A 71 18.74 -3.52 15.46
C LEU A 71 19.21 -4.27 14.24
N LYS A 72 19.84 -5.43 14.48
CA LYS A 72 19.55 -6.57 13.63
C LYS A 72 18.03 -6.69 13.68
N VAL A 73 17.35 -6.18 12.65
CA VAL A 73 15.92 -6.43 12.42
C VAL A 73 15.83 -7.94 12.32
N ASN A 74 15.61 -8.59 13.46
CA ASN A 74 15.24 -9.98 13.48
C ASN A 74 13.81 -10.03 12.97
N ASN A 75 13.45 -11.09 12.26
CA ASN A 75 12.08 -11.33 11.78
C ASN A 75 11.05 -11.49 12.92
N SER A 76 11.41 -11.10 14.15
CA SER A 76 10.63 -11.21 15.39
C SER A 76 9.90 -9.92 15.75
N ILE A 77 10.27 -8.78 15.16
CA ILE A 77 9.64 -7.47 15.45
C ILE A 77 8.75 -7.08 14.28
N LYS A 78 7.49 -6.74 14.58
CA LYS A 78 6.57 -6.17 13.60
C LYS A 78 6.90 -4.70 13.36
N VAL A 79 7.13 -4.33 12.11
CA VAL A 79 7.18 -2.93 11.64
C VAL A 79 5.81 -2.62 11.05
N ALA A 80 5.13 -1.58 11.55
CA ALA A 80 3.78 -1.23 11.12
C ALA A 80 2.80 -2.42 10.99
N GLY A 81 2.91 -3.40 11.90
CA GLY A 81 2.04 -4.58 11.96
C GLY A 81 2.50 -5.80 11.15
N GLN A 82 3.53 -5.68 10.31
CA GLN A 82 4.06 -6.76 9.46
C GLN A 82 5.50 -7.15 9.83
N TYR A 83 5.86 -8.43 9.64
CA TYR A 83 7.21 -8.93 9.92
C TYR A 83 8.19 -8.74 8.77
N ASN A 84 7.69 -8.70 7.53
CA ASN A 84 8.51 -8.58 6.34
C ASN A 84 7.79 -7.73 5.29
N TRP A 85 8.27 -6.51 5.04
CA TRP A 85 7.75 -5.57 4.03
C TRP A 85 8.33 -5.80 2.63
N GLN A 86 9.11 -6.85 2.41
CA GLN A 86 9.63 -7.26 1.11
C GLN A 86 9.01 -8.61 0.71
N MET A 87 7.68 -8.70 0.81
CA MET A 87 6.87 -9.80 0.29
C MET A 87 6.15 -9.33 -0.96
N ALA A 88 6.89 -8.69 -1.86
CA ALA A 88 6.34 -8.18 -3.11
C ALA A 88 5.83 -9.35 -3.96
N ASN A 89 4.64 -9.17 -4.51
CA ASN A 89 4.08 -10.05 -5.51
C ASN A 89 3.43 -9.13 -6.54
N GLU A 90 4.00 -9.06 -7.73
CA GLU A 90 3.55 -8.15 -8.80
C GLU A 90 2.06 -8.30 -9.15
N GLN A 91 1.43 -9.43 -8.80
CA GLN A 91 -0.01 -9.64 -8.97
C GLN A 91 -0.87 -8.97 -7.89
N PHE A 92 -0.34 -8.75 -6.68
CA PHE A 92 -1.12 -8.33 -5.50
C PHE A 92 -0.63 -7.04 -4.83
N ALA A 93 0.67 -6.76 -4.88
CA ALA A 93 1.26 -5.53 -4.34
C ALA A 93 2.55 -5.20 -5.10
N CYS A 94 2.56 -4.03 -5.74
CA CYS A 94 3.74 -3.42 -6.35
C CYS A 94 3.75 -1.92 -6.04
N GLY A 95 4.92 -1.33 -5.81
CA GLY A 95 5.06 0.11 -5.71
C GLY A 95 6.43 0.62 -6.15
N LEU A 96 6.46 1.88 -6.61
CA LEU A 96 7.68 2.55 -7.05
C LEU A 96 7.60 4.00 -6.61
N SER A 97 8.72 4.53 -6.12
CA SER A 97 8.92 5.96 -5.91
C SER A 97 10.26 6.34 -6.55
N THR A 98 10.26 7.42 -7.32
CA THR A 98 11.40 7.90 -8.10
C THR A 98 11.41 9.42 -8.07
N SER A 99 12.60 10.00 -7.97
CA SER A 99 12.75 11.45 -8.08
C SER A 99 12.49 11.90 -9.52
N LEU A 100 11.76 13.01 -9.67
CA LEU A 100 11.61 13.74 -10.94
C LEU A 100 12.53 14.97 -11.02
N TYR A 101 13.32 15.23 -9.98
CA TYR A 101 14.24 16.35 -9.96
C TYR A 101 15.42 16.12 -10.90
N ASP A 102 15.87 17.20 -11.52
CA ASP A 102 17.05 17.19 -12.39
C ASP A 102 18.34 16.97 -11.59
N HIS A 103 19.40 16.60 -12.31
CA HIS A 103 20.75 16.61 -11.77
C HIS A 103 21.33 18.01 -11.74
N ASN A 104 22.10 18.32 -10.70
CA ASN A 104 22.90 19.52 -10.64
C ASN A 104 23.93 19.51 -11.80
N PRO A 105 23.97 20.54 -12.67
CA PRO A 105 24.81 20.53 -13.86
C PRO A 105 26.31 20.65 -13.56
N PHE A 106 26.69 21.06 -12.35
CA PHE A 106 28.08 21.25 -11.93
C PHE A 106 28.60 20.09 -11.08
N THR A 107 27.76 19.51 -10.21
CA THR A 107 28.17 18.41 -9.32
C THR A 107 27.73 17.04 -9.81
N GLY A 108 26.73 16.95 -10.71
CA GLY A 108 26.13 15.70 -11.17
C GLY A 108 25.21 15.02 -10.15
N GLU A 109 25.09 15.57 -8.94
CA GLU A 109 24.22 15.04 -7.89
C GLU A 109 22.75 15.25 -8.24
N VAL A 110 21.90 14.30 -7.88
CA VAL A 110 20.45 14.39 -8.05
C VAL A 110 19.92 15.46 -7.10
N ASN A 111 19.25 16.50 -7.61
CA ASN A 111 18.54 17.42 -6.73
C ASN A 111 17.37 16.67 -6.08
N GLY A 112 16.90 17.14 -4.93
CA GLY A 112 15.77 16.49 -4.26
C GLY A 112 16.12 15.26 -3.43
N GLU A 113 17.40 14.88 -3.33
CA GLU A 113 17.83 13.79 -2.44
C GLU A 113 17.80 14.21 -0.94
N PRO A 114 17.45 13.28 -0.03
CA PRO A 114 16.86 11.98 -0.31
C PRO A 114 15.38 12.09 -0.72
N ILE A 115 14.88 11.12 -1.49
CA ILE A 115 13.47 11.05 -1.94
C ILE A 115 12.53 11.25 -0.74
N ALA A 116 11.66 12.26 -0.87
CA ALA A 116 10.75 12.71 0.17
C ALA A 116 9.43 11.93 0.21
N ASP A 117 9.15 11.10 -0.80
CA ASP A 117 7.96 10.27 -0.84
C ASP A 117 8.11 9.02 0.05
N CYS A 118 6.98 8.45 0.43
CA CYS A 118 6.91 7.12 1.01
C CYS A 118 5.61 6.44 0.60
N PHE A 119 5.66 5.13 0.37
CA PHE A 119 4.47 4.32 0.17
C PHE A 119 4.55 3.01 0.97
N ALA A 120 3.38 2.45 1.27
CA ALA A 120 3.23 1.11 1.79
C ALA A 120 1.92 0.49 1.29
N ILE A 121 2.01 -0.78 0.91
CA ILE A 121 0.88 -1.60 0.47
C ILE A 121 0.91 -2.88 1.27
N CYS A 122 -0.23 -3.26 1.83
CA CYS A 122 -0.43 -4.52 2.51
C CYS A 122 -1.69 -5.18 1.96
N ALA A 123 -1.50 -6.16 1.08
CA ALA A 123 -2.55 -7.00 0.53
C ALA A 123 -2.72 -8.25 1.40
N GLN A 124 -3.91 -8.41 1.95
CA GLN A 124 -4.33 -9.56 2.74
C GLN A 124 -5.39 -10.34 1.96
N GLU A 125 -5.70 -11.57 2.38
CA GLU A 125 -6.60 -12.45 1.61
C GLU A 125 -7.92 -11.79 1.22
N ASN A 126 -8.50 -11.00 2.13
CA ASN A 126 -9.83 -10.41 1.95
C ASN A 126 -9.86 -8.89 2.16
N ASN A 127 -8.71 -8.21 2.10
CA ASN A 127 -8.66 -6.76 2.18
C ASN A 127 -7.28 -6.24 1.79
N ALA A 128 -7.17 -4.95 1.49
CA ALA A 128 -5.90 -4.30 1.24
C ALA A 128 -5.86 -2.93 1.90
N ILE A 129 -4.67 -2.54 2.38
CA ILE A 129 -4.39 -1.21 2.91
C ILE A 129 -3.28 -0.62 2.03
N LEU A 130 -3.53 0.57 1.51
CA LEU A 130 -2.57 1.35 0.74
C LEU A 130 -2.40 2.69 1.45
N SER A 131 -1.16 3.14 1.58
CA SER A 131 -0.86 4.46 2.09
C SER A 131 0.32 5.05 1.33
N ILE A 132 0.21 6.32 0.97
CA ILE A 132 1.24 7.11 0.30
C ILE A 132 1.35 8.47 0.98
N ALA A 133 2.54 9.02 1.01
CA ALA A 133 2.83 10.35 1.52
C ALA A 133 3.91 10.99 0.65
N ASP A 134 3.76 12.27 0.38
CA ASP A 134 4.70 13.12 -0.34
C ASP A 134 5.20 14.21 0.61
N GLY A 135 6.47 14.12 1.00
CA GLY A 135 7.10 15.08 1.88
C GLY A 135 7.23 16.44 1.19
N VAL A 136 6.70 17.49 1.79
CA VAL A 136 6.74 18.83 1.19
C VAL A 136 8.18 19.32 1.11
N ASN A 137 8.60 19.72 -0.10
CA ASN A 137 9.95 20.14 -0.44
C ASN A 137 10.90 18.92 -0.62
N TRP A 138 12.18 19.04 -0.27
CA TRP A 138 13.11 17.92 -0.32
C TRP A 138 14.06 17.92 0.88
N GLY A 139 14.80 16.83 1.05
CA GLY A 139 15.76 16.68 2.13
C GLY A 139 15.29 15.71 3.22
N TYR A 140 16.06 15.67 4.31
CA TYR A 140 15.84 14.68 5.36
C TYR A 140 14.53 14.86 6.13
N LYS A 141 14.13 16.10 6.46
CA LYS A 141 12.91 16.35 7.26
C LYS A 141 11.61 16.01 6.51
N PRO A 142 11.45 16.36 5.21
CA PRO A 142 10.28 15.95 4.44
C PRO A 142 10.19 14.42 4.27
N ARG A 143 11.32 13.78 3.93
CA ARG A 143 11.41 12.30 3.89
C ARG A 143 11.02 11.65 5.21
N LEU A 144 11.50 12.20 6.33
CA LEU A 144 11.17 11.69 7.65
C LEU A 144 9.67 11.84 7.95
N ALA A 145 9.08 12.99 7.61
CA ALA A 145 7.66 13.23 7.78
C ALA A 145 6.82 12.22 6.97
N ALA A 146 7.11 12.02 5.69
CA ALA A 146 6.38 11.08 4.84
C ALA A 146 6.48 9.64 5.36
N ARG A 147 7.68 9.19 5.74
CA ARG A 147 7.89 7.84 6.30
C ARG A 147 7.19 7.66 7.64
N CYS A 148 7.19 8.66 8.51
CA CYS A 148 6.41 8.65 9.75
C CYS A 148 4.90 8.60 9.47
N ALA A 149 4.41 9.38 8.51
CA ALA A 149 2.99 9.41 8.17
C ALA A 149 2.49 8.02 7.75
N VAL A 150 3.16 7.41 6.77
CA VAL A 150 2.82 6.08 6.28
C VAL A 150 3.01 5.02 7.37
N HIS A 151 4.11 5.08 8.14
CA HIS A 151 4.35 4.11 9.21
C HIS A 151 3.26 4.17 10.29
N GLY A 152 2.92 5.37 10.79
CA GLY A 152 1.90 5.55 11.83
C GLY A 152 0.52 5.09 11.37
N ALA A 153 0.14 5.48 10.13
CA ALA A 153 -1.11 5.05 9.53
C ALA A 153 -1.19 3.53 9.38
N MET A 154 -0.17 2.91 8.77
CA MET A 154 -0.13 1.46 8.56
C MET A 154 -0.09 0.68 9.88
N ALA A 155 0.67 1.14 10.87
CA ALA A 155 0.73 0.51 12.18
C ALA A 155 -0.63 0.50 12.86
N SER A 156 -1.30 1.66 12.88
CA SER A 156 -2.63 1.83 13.45
C SER A 156 -3.64 0.93 12.74
N LEU A 157 -3.72 0.98 11.40
CA LEU A 157 -4.67 0.20 10.61
C LEU A 157 -4.45 -1.31 10.73
N ASN A 158 -3.21 -1.80 10.61
CA ASN A 158 -2.92 -3.23 10.75
C ASN A 158 -3.26 -3.78 12.15
N GLN A 159 -3.30 -2.93 13.18
CA GLN A 159 -3.76 -3.29 14.51
C GLN A 159 -5.29 -3.27 14.60
N GLN A 160 -5.91 -2.12 14.30
CA GLN A 160 -7.31 -1.85 14.68
C GLN A 160 -8.36 -2.34 13.68
N LEU A 161 -7.99 -2.54 12.41
CA LEU A 161 -8.94 -2.87 11.34
C LEU A 161 -9.73 -4.16 11.63
N PHE A 162 -9.13 -5.05 12.43
CA PHE A 162 -9.66 -6.38 12.73
C PHE A 162 -10.23 -6.50 14.15
N GLU A 163 -10.22 -5.43 14.95
CA GLU A 163 -10.71 -5.48 16.33
C GLU A 163 -12.24 -5.61 16.41
N ARG A 164 -12.94 -5.06 15.41
CA ARG A 164 -14.40 -5.04 15.33
C ARG A 164 -14.84 -5.23 13.89
N LYS A 165 -16.03 -5.79 13.71
CA LYS A 165 -16.64 -5.96 12.39
C LYS A 165 -16.94 -4.60 11.76
N LEU A 166 -16.51 -4.41 10.52
CA LEU A 166 -16.82 -3.23 9.70
C LEU A 166 -18.16 -3.50 8.99
N ASN A 167 -19.23 -2.82 9.40
CA ASN A 167 -20.56 -2.99 8.82
C ASN A 167 -20.92 -1.84 7.88
N THR A 168 -20.29 -0.68 8.05
CA THR A 168 -20.56 0.55 7.30
C THR A 168 -19.27 1.23 6.85
N THR A 169 -19.37 2.13 5.86
CA THR A 169 -18.26 3.01 5.49
C THR A 169 -17.82 3.90 6.65
N LYS A 170 -18.76 4.28 7.53
CA LYS A 170 -18.45 5.04 8.75
C LYS A 170 -17.47 4.30 9.66
N ASP A 171 -17.66 2.99 9.85
CA ASP A 171 -16.73 2.18 10.66
C ASP A 171 -15.31 2.21 10.07
N VAL A 172 -15.19 2.18 8.74
CA VAL A 172 -13.90 2.27 8.03
C VAL A 172 -13.28 3.65 8.22
N PHE A 173 -14.06 4.73 8.05
CA PHE A 173 -13.58 6.10 8.24
C PHE A 173 -13.20 6.41 9.69
N GLU A 174 -13.87 5.82 10.68
CA GLU A 174 -13.44 5.91 12.08
C GLU A 174 -12.03 5.29 12.27
N ARG A 175 -11.73 4.17 11.60
CA ARG A 175 -10.36 3.59 11.62
C ARG A 175 -9.37 4.50 10.90
N ILE A 176 -9.74 5.04 9.74
CA ILE A 176 -8.87 5.95 9.00
C ILE A 176 -8.58 7.21 9.84
N SER A 177 -9.57 7.76 10.54
CA SER A 177 -9.38 8.91 11.43
C SER A 177 -8.34 8.63 12.52
N VAL A 178 -8.46 7.51 13.22
CA VAL A 178 -7.47 7.10 14.24
C VAL A 178 -6.09 6.84 13.63
N ALA A 179 -6.03 6.39 12.38
CA ALA A 179 -4.77 6.18 11.67
C ALA A 179 -4.09 7.51 11.30
N ILE A 180 -4.87 8.53 10.93
CA ILE A 180 -4.38 9.89 10.68
C ILE A 180 -3.81 10.51 11.95
N ASP A 181 -4.50 10.36 13.09
CA ASP A 181 -4.00 10.84 14.39
C ASP A 181 -2.68 10.17 14.77
N ALA A 182 -2.58 8.85 14.58
CA ALA A 182 -1.36 8.09 14.83
C ALA A 182 -0.21 8.51 13.90
N ALA A 183 -0.51 8.78 12.62
CA ALA A 183 0.45 9.31 11.65
C ALA A 183 0.98 10.68 12.09
N GLN A 184 0.09 11.60 12.44
CA GLN A 184 0.46 12.94 12.91
C GLN A 184 1.32 12.89 14.17
N GLN A 185 0.95 12.06 15.16
CA GLN A 185 1.74 11.90 16.38
C GLN A 185 3.15 11.39 16.07
N LEU A 186 3.28 10.43 15.16
CA LEU A 186 4.58 9.87 14.78
C LEU A 186 5.49 10.89 14.06
N ILE A 187 4.91 11.78 13.25
CA ILE A 187 5.64 12.88 12.61
C ILE A 187 6.20 13.82 13.70
N LEU A 188 5.35 14.22 14.66
CA LEU A 188 5.74 15.11 15.75
C LEU A 188 6.83 14.51 16.64
N ASP A 189 6.68 13.24 17.03
CA ASP A 189 7.63 12.53 17.89
C ASP A 189 9.02 12.39 17.27
N ASN A 190 9.11 12.46 15.94
CA ASN A 190 10.36 12.33 15.19
C ASN A 190 10.83 13.67 14.59
N GLU A 191 10.19 14.79 14.98
CA GLU A 191 10.53 16.14 14.49
C GLU A 191 10.53 16.25 12.95
N GLY A 192 9.63 15.52 12.29
CA GLY A 192 9.39 15.62 10.86
C GLY A 192 8.83 16.99 10.48
N SER A 193 8.99 17.39 9.21
CA SER A 193 8.36 18.59 8.66
C SER A 193 6.93 18.31 8.17
N LEU A 194 6.52 18.96 7.09
CA LEU A 194 5.21 18.78 6.45
C LEU A 194 5.26 17.67 5.38
N THR A 195 4.14 16.95 5.22
CA THR A 195 3.93 15.91 4.21
C THR A 195 2.45 15.82 3.87
N THR A 196 2.12 15.30 2.69
CA THR A 196 0.77 14.81 2.39
C THR A 196 0.55 13.43 3.05
N LEU A 197 -0.69 12.96 3.06
CA LEU A 197 -1.02 11.59 3.40
C LEU A 197 -2.31 11.17 2.69
N THR A 198 -2.21 10.11 1.91
CA THR A 198 -3.36 9.44 1.29
C THR A 198 -3.41 8.00 1.77
N ILE A 199 -4.58 7.59 2.25
CA ILE A 199 -4.86 6.25 2.76
C ILE A 199 -6.04 5.71 1.97
N SER A 200 -5.93 4.47 1.49
CA SER A 200 -7.02 3.72 0.87
C SER A 200 -7.16 2.35 1.49
N ILE A 201 -8.38 1.97 1.87
CA ILE A 201 -8.71 0.65 2.40
C ILE A 201 -9.70 -0.01 1.47
N VAL A 202 -9.31 -1.15 0.91
CA VAL A 202 -10.21 -2.04 0.18
C VAL A 202 -10.67 -3.13 1.13
N CYS A 203 -11.97 -3.22 1.39
CA CYS A 203 -12.51 -4.20 2.32
C CYS A 203 -13.94 -4.62 1.97
N PRO A 204 -14.38 -5.79 2.48
CA PRO A 204 -15.75 -6.21 2.40
C PRO A 204 -16.62 -5.39 3.37
N SER A 205 -17.74 -4.87 2.88
CA SER A 205 -18.78 -4.27 3.70
C SER A 205 -20.13 -4.85 3.30
N ASN A 206 -20.74 -5.59 4.23
CA ASN A 206 -21.95 -6.37 3.98
C ASN A 206 -21.79 -7.36 2.81
N ARG A 207 -22.44 -7.08 1.67
CA ARG A 207 -22.44 -7.90 0.44
C ARG A 207 -21.77 -7.20 -0.74
N ARG A 208 -20.93 -6.19 -0.50
CA ARG A 208 -20.13 -5.55 -1.55
C ARG A 208 -18.69 -5.33 -1.09
N TRP A 209 -17.79 -5.26 -2.07
CA TRP A 209 -16.46 -4.69 -1.87
C TRP A 209 -16.57 -3.18 -1.93
N ILE A 210 -15.89 -2.51 -1.01
CA ILE A 210 -15.80 -1.06 -0.97
C ILE A 210 -14.33 -0.64 -0.94
N VAL A 211 -14.07 0.55 -1.45
CA VAL A 211 -12.83 1.29 -1.22
C VAL A 211 -13.19 2.57 -0.48
N CYS A 212 -12.53 2.82 0.64
CA CYS A 212 -12.63 4.09 1.36
C CYS A 212 -11.26 4.75 1.34
N SER A 213 -11.23 6.01 0.89
CA SER A 213 -10.00 6.80 0.83
C SER A 213 -10.12 8.07 1.64
N ALA A 214 -9.06 8.44 2.34
CA ALA A 214 -8.88 9.78 2.88
C ALA A 214 -7.61 10.39 2.28
N ILE A 215 -7.74 11.61 1.81
CA ILE A 215 -6.69 12.37 1.14
C ILE A 215 -6.44 13.63 1.96
N ILE A 216 -5.20 13.84 2.39
CA ILE A 216 -4.72 15.04 3.10
C ILE A 216 -3.58 15.62 2.28
N GLY A 217 -3.81 16.78 1.66
CA GLY A 217 -2.89 17.36 0.68
C GLY A 217 -3.35 17.09 -0.75
N ASP A 218 -2.41 17.00 -1.67
CA ASP A 218 -2.62 16.95 -3.13
C ASP A 218 -2.19 15.62 -3.78
N SER A 219 -1.94 14.58 -2.98
CA SER A 219 -1.66 13.22 -3.47
C SER A 219 -2.97 12.45 -3.78
N ASN A 220 -3.55 12.71 -4.94
CA ASN A 220 -4.86 12.14 -5.34
C ASN A 220 -4.86 10.60 -5.49
N ALA A 221 -6.04 9.99 -5.35
CA ALA A 221 -6.27 8.56 -5.57
C ALA A 221 -7.27 8.32 -6.70
N TYR A 222 -7.02 7.30 -7.52
CA TYR A 222 -7.84 6.95 -8.68
C TYR A 222 -8.19 5.47 -8.70
N VAL A 223 -9.40 5.13 -9.16
CA VAL A 223 -9.81 3.76 -9.49
C VAL A 223 -9.92 3.61 -10.99
N TYR A 224 -9.22 2.62 -11.52
CA TYR A 224 -9.29 2.26 -12.92
C TYR A 224 -10.27 1.09 -13.14
N SER A 225 -11.27 1.29 -14.00
CA SER A 225 -12.18 0.24 -14.45
C SER A 225 -11.71 -0.32 -15.79
N ARG A 226 -11.28 -1.59 -15.82
CA ARG A 226 -10.94 -2.28 -17.08
C ARG A 226 -12.15 -2.41 -18.01
N LYS A 227 -13.35 -2.57 -17.46
CA LYS A 227 -14.60 -2.73 -18.23
C LYS A 227 -14.94 -1.45 -18.97
N GLU A 228 -14.94 -0.33 -18.25
CA GLU A 228 -15.29 0.98 -18.80
C GLU A 228 -14.10 1.69 -19.46
N LYS A 229 -12.89 1.13 -19.30
CA LYS A 229 -11.60 1.71 -19.74
C LYS A 229 -11.42 3.16 -19.28
N SER A 230 -11.92 3.47 -18.09
CA SER A 230 -11.91 4.80 -17.51
C SER A 230 -11.23 4.79 -16.14
N ALA A 231 -10.61 5.92 -15.80
CA ALA A 231 -10.14 6.20 -14.45
C ALA A 231 -11.08 7.22 -13.82
N SER A 232 -11.51 6.95 -12.59
CA SER A 232 -12.33 7.86 -11.78
C SER A 232 -11.54 8.25 -10.55
N GLU A 233 -11.50 9.54 -10.26
CA GLU A 233 -10.90 10.05 -9.02
C GLU A 233 -11.74 9.61 -7.81
N LEU A 234 -11.08 9.15 -6.76
CA LEU A 234 -11.68 8.93 -5.45
C LEU A 234 -11.73 10.26 -4.72
N THR A 235 -12.67 11.11 -5.11
CA THR A 235 -12.91 12.39 -4.43
C THR A 235 -13.52 12.15 -3.05
N GLN A 236 -13.10 12.98 -2.08
CA GLN A 236 -13.57 12.99 -0.69
C GLN A 236 -15.07 13.24 -0.57
#